data_AF-H2KSH6-F1
#
_entry.id   AF-H2KSH6-F1
#
_cell.length_a   1.000
_cell.length_b   1.000
_cell.length_c   1.000
_cell.angle_alpha   90.00
_cell.angle_beta   90.00
_cell.angle_gamma   90.00
#
_symmetry.space_group_name_H-M   'P 1'
#
loop_
_entity.id
_entity.type
_entity.pdbx_description
1 polymer ?
#
loop_
_entity_poly.entity_id
_entity_poly.type
_entity_poly.pdbx_seq_one_letter_code
_entity_poly.pdbx_strand_id
1 'polypeptide(L)'
;MWGTTPRQRELIVVQSETQRYQQNRANLRITAQRHLEELKKKVKGTKQLANNCSTEIKELEEKLVELEQELVSKRNDFETEQKLMDELTEKLQCLANDKQMYVFQLQLKQHETVYWEQLSEGRYRRLCNSTSALVSESARQYNRIRTLLMVIDKLMMDFPQAQRELYPLHRILESRLEQEEKNERLTALQAPEKDGSHRSSQISKSTSARENP
;
A
#
# COMPACT_ATOMS: atom_id res chain seq x y z
N MET A 1 -81.36 48.98 -76.02
CA MET A 1 -79.89 49.02 -76.07
C MET A 1 -79.41 50.30 -75.39
N TRP A 2 -79.03 50.26 -74.13
CA TRP A 2 -78.35 51.39 -73.48
C TRP A 2 -76.87 51.03 -73.38
N GLY A 3 -76.12 51.36 -74.42
CA GLY A 3 -74.66 51.22 -74.41
C GLY A 3 -74.03 52.41 -73.71
N THR A 4 -73.29 52.16 -72.63
CA THR A 4 -72.44 53.16 -71.97
C THR A 4 -71.43 53.75 -72.96
N THR A 5 -71.28 55.08 -72.96
CA THR A 5 -70.37 55.80 -73.86
C THR A 5 -68.90 55.49 -73.52
N PRO A 6 -67.96 55.54 -74.48
CA PRO A 6 -66.54 55.20 -74.25
C PRO A 6 -65.91 55.96 -73.06
N ARG A 7 -66.22 57.25 -72.90
CA ARG A 7 -65.75 58.10 -71.81
C ARG A 7 -66.29 57.68 -70.43
N GLN A 8 -67.52 57.17 -70.36
CA GLN A 8 -68.08 56.61 -69.12
C GLN A 8 -67.39 55.29 -68.76
N ARG A 9 -67.02 54.47 -69.75
CA ARG A 9 -66.28 53.21 -69.51
C ARG A 9 -64.88 53.49 -68.97
N GLU A 10 -64.15 54.44 -69.54
CA GLU A 10 -62.82 54.85 -69.04
C GLU A 10 -62.87 55.40 -67.61
N LEU A 11 -63.86 56.24 -67.29
CA LEU A 11 -64.03 56.76 -65.93
C LEU A 11 -64.31 55.63 -64.91
N ILE A 12 -65.13 54.65 -65.28
CA ILE A 12 -65.41 53.47 -64.45
C ILE A 12 -64.13 52.64 -64.24
N VAL A 13 -63.32 52.45 -65.29
CA VAL A 13 -62.03 51.75 -65.19
C VAL A 13 -61.09 52.48 -64.22
N VAL A 14 -60.88 53.79 -64.39
CA VAL A 14 -60.02 54.60 -63.51
C VAL A 14 -60.52 54.60 -62.06
N GLN A 15 -61.84 54.68 -61.84
CA GLN A 15 -62.42 54.57 -60.50
C GLN A 15 -62.19 53.18 -59.89
N SER A 16 -62.38 52.12 -60.68
CA SER A 16 -62.15 50.74 -60.23
C SER A 16 -60.68 50.46 -59.92
N GLU A 17 -59.75 51.03 -60.68
CA GLU A 17 -58.30 50.92 -60.46
C GLU A 17 -57.88 51.70 -59.21
N THR A 18 -58.41 52.90 -59.02
CA THR A 18 -58.17 53.71 -57.81
C THR A 18 -58.70 53.00 -56.57
N GLN A 19 -59.90 52.39 -56.65
CA GLN A 19 -60.48 51.61 -55.56
C GLN A 19 -59.65 50.34 -55.26
N ARG A 20 -59.22 49.61 -56.30
CA ARG A 20 -58.31 48.47 -56.17
C ARG A 20 -56.99 48.86 -55.53
N TYR A 21 -56.41 50.00 -55.90
CA TYR A 21 -55.16 50.49 -55.31
C TYR A 21 -55.34 50.83 -53.82
N GLN A 22 -56.41 51.53 -53.46
CA GLN A 22 -56.71 51.83 -52.05
C GLN A 22 -56.97 50.56 -51.23
N GLN A 23 -57.68 49.58 -51.78
CA GLN A 23 -57.92 48.28 -51.15
C GLN A 23 -56.62 47.48 -50.98
N ASN A 24 -55.76 47.43 -52.00
CA ASN A 24 -54.45 46.77 -51.92
C ASN A 24 -53.54 47.42 -50.89
N ARG A 25 -53.53 48.76 -50.82
CA ARG A 25 -52.76 49.50 -49.81
C ARG A 25 -53.27 49.22 -48.39
N ALA A 26 -54.58 49.15 -48.19
CA ALA A 26 -55.18 48.78 -46.91
C ALA A 26 -54.82 47.32 -46.52
N ASN A 27 -54.92 46.39 -47.47
CA ASN A 27 -54.54 44.99 -47.26
C ASN A 27 -53.06 44.83 -46.90
N LEU A 28 -52.16 45.53 -47.61
CA LEU A 28 -50.72 45.51 -47.33
C LEU A 28 -50.42 45.99 -45.90
N ARG A 29 -51.10 47.07 -45.46
CA ARG A 29 -50.97 47.59 -44.10
C ARG A 29 -51.42 46.59 -43.05
N ILE A 30 -52.55 45.91 -43.27
CA ILE A 30 -53.06 44.87 -42.37
C ILE A 30 -52.07 43.70 -42.29
N THR A 31 -51.56 43.22 -43.42
CA THR A 31 -50.58 42.12 -43.46
C THR A 31 -49.27 42.50 -42.77
N ALA A 32 -48.75 43.71 -43.01
CA ALA A 32 -47.55 44.20 -42.32
C ALA A 32 -47.76 44.30 -40.80
N GLN A 33 -48.93 44.77 -40.37
CA GLN A 33 -49.28 44.85 -38.94
C GLN A 33 -49.35 43.46 -38.30
N ARG A 34 -49.97 42.47 -38.96
CA ARG A 34 -50.00 41.08 -38.49
C ARG A 34 -48.60 40.48 -38.35
N HIS A 35 -47.73 40.69 -39.34
CA HIS A 35 -46.33 40.23 -39.24
C HIS A 35 -45.58 40.91 -38.10
N LEU A 36 -45.81 42.19 -37.86
CA LEU A 36 -45.19 42.93 -36.75
C LEU A 36 -45.65 42.37 -35.40
N GLU A 37 -46.95 42.07 -35.25
CA GLU A 37 -47.50 41.42 -34.06
C GLU A 37 -46.95 40.02 -33.84
N GLU A 38 -46.83 39.23 -34.91
CA GLU A 38 -46.23 37.89 -34.87
C GLU A 38 -44.76 37.94 -34.45
N LEU A 39 -43.97 38.87 -35.02
CA LEU A 39 -42.57 39.07 -34.64
C LEU A 39 -42.43 39.52 -33.19
N LYS A 40 -43.29 40.43 -32.71
CA LYS A 40 -43.34 40.82 -31.29
C LYS A 40 -43.61 39.62 -30.39
N LYS A 41 -44.55 38.74 -30.78
CA LYS A 41 -44.84 37.51 -30.03
C LYS A 41 -43.64 36.57 -30.01
N LYS A 42 -42.97 36.37 -31.15
CA LYS A 42 -41.74 35.55 -31.26
C LYS A 42 -40.63 36.10 -30.37
N VAL A 43 -40.34 37.41 -30.44
CA VAL A 43 -39.34 38.08 -29.59
C VAL A 43 -39.65 37.90 -28.10
N LYS A 44 -40.92 38.07 -27.70
CA LYS A 44 -41.33 37.84 -26.30
C LYS A 44 -41.14 36.38 -25.88
N GLY A 45 -41.50 35.43 -26.75
CA GLY A 45 -41.31 34.00 -26.51
C GLY A 45 -39.83 33.63 -26.38
N THR A 46 -38.98 34.09 -27.30
CA THR A 46 -37.52 33.88 -27.24
C THR A 46 -36.92 34.48 -25.98
N LYS A 47 -37.35 35.68 -25.57
CA LYS A 47 -36.88 36.30 -24.32
C LYS A 47 -37.26 35.47 -23.09
N GLN A 48 -38.48 34.95 -23.05
CA GLN A 48 -38.91 34.09 -21.94
C GLN A 48 -38.09 32.79 -21.90
N LEU A 49 -37.86 32.15 -23.05
CA LEU A 49 -37.01 30.96 -23.14
C LEU A 49 -35.58 31.25 -22.68
N ALA A 50 -34.99 32.36 -23.11
CA ALA A 50 -33.65 32.76 -22.68
C ALA A 50 -33.56 32.95 -21.16
N ASN A 51 -34.60 33.56 -20.55
CA ASN A 51 -34.67 33.73 -19.10
C ASN A 51 -34.78 32.37 -18.38
N ASN A 52 -35.60 31.45 -18.88
CA ASN A 52 -35.73 30.11 -18.30
C ASN A 52 -34.42 29.31 -18.42
N CYS A 53 -33.73 29.38 -19.57
CA CYS A 53 -32.40 28.79 -19.72
C CYS A 53 -31.41 29.39 -18.72
N SER A 54 -31.48 30.71 -18.48
CA SER A 54 -30.59 31.39 -17.54
C SER A 54 -30.84 30.96 -16.09
N THR A 55 -32.09 30.65 -15.71
CA THR A 55 -32.41 30.11 -14.38
C THR A 55 -31.94 28.67 -14.25
N GLU A 56 -32.20 27.83 -15.26
CA GLU A 56 -31.74 26.43 -15.26
C GLU A 56 -30.22 26.33 -15.18
N ILE A 57 -29.49 27.19 -15.88
CA ILE A 57 -28.02 27.24 -15.81
C ILE A 57 -27.56 27.50 -14.37
N LYS A 58 -28.16 28.48 -13.68
CA LYS A 58 -27.78 28.80 -12.29
C LYS A 58 -28.07 27.66 -11.33
N GLU A 59 -29.24 27.02 -11.47
CA GLU A 59 -29.59 25.87 -10.63
C GLU A 59 -28.63 24.69 -10.84
N LEU A 60 -28.15 24.48 -12.08
CA LEU A 60 -27.16 23.45 -12.39
C LEU A 60 -25.78 23.82 -11.84
N GLU A 61 -25.38 25.08 -11.92
CA GLU A 61 -24.13 25.58 -11.31
C GLU A 61 -24.13 25.39 -9.78
N GLU A 62 -25.24 25.71 -9.11
CA GLU A 62 -25.40 25.51 -7.67
C GLU A 62 -25.28 24.02 -7.30
N LYS A 63 -26.00 23.14 -8.00
CA LYS A 63 -25.92 21.68 -7.80
C LYS A 63 -24.53 21.12 -8.06
N LEU A 64 -23.82 21.65 -9.07
CA LEU A 64 -22.46 21.24 -9.39
C LEU A 64 -21.53 21.55 -8.21
N VAL A 65 -21.64 22.75 -7.64
CA VAL A 65 -20.83 23.16 -6.47
C VAL A 65 -21.14 22.28 -5.26
N GLU A 66 -22.40 21.95 -5.00
CA GLU A 66 -22.80 21.04 -3.91
C GLU A 66 -22.19 19.65 -4.09
N LEU A 67 -22.28 19.08 -5.30
CA LEU A 67 -21.73 17.77 -5.61
C LEU A 67 -20.20 17.75 -5.54
N GLU A 68 -19.53 18.81 -5.96
CA GLU A 68 -18.08 18.93 -5.82
C GLU A 68 -17.66 18.95 -4.34
N GLN A 69 -18.37 19.67 -3.49
CA GLN A 69 -18.12 19.70 -2.05
C GLN A 69 -18.35 18.33 -1.42
N GLU A 70 -19.45 17.65 -1.76
CA GLU A 70 -19.73 16.29 -1.27
C GLU A 70 -18.64 15.31 -1.70
N LEU A 71 -18.21 15.37 -2.97
CA LEU A 71 -17.15 14.51 -3.51
C LEU A 71 -15.84 14.74 -2.76
N VAL A 72 -15.46 15.98 -2.50
CA VAL A 72 -14.26 16.30 -1.71
C VAL A 72 -14.38 15.76 -0.29
N SER A 73 -15.53 15.91 0.37
CA SER A 73 -15.76 15.34 1.71
C SER A 73 -15.59 13.82 1.70
N LYS A 74 -16.26 13.12 0.76
CA LYS A 74 -16.19 11.66 0.64
C LYS A 74 -14.78 11.17 0.33
N ARG A 75 -14.03 11.91 -0.49
CA ARG A 75 -12.63 11.60 -0.77
C ARG A 75 -11.77 11.70 0.49
N ASN A 76 -11.97 12.73 1.31
CA ASN A 76 -11.24 12.89 2.55
C ASN A 76 -11.57 11.78 3.56
N ASP A 77 -12.85 11.44 3.70
CA ASP A 77 -13.30 10.32 4.54
C ASP A 77 -12.61 9.02 4.10
N PHE A 78 -12.63 8.71 2.81
CA PHE A 78 -11.97 7.54 2.24
C PHE A 78 -10.46 7.54 2.50
N GLU A 79 -9.79 8.69 2.36
CA GLU A 79 -8.35 8.79 2.64
C GLU A 79 -8.05 8.51 4.13
N THR A 80 -8.90 8.96 5.05
CA THR A 80 -8.73 8.66 6.48
C THR A 80 -8.97 7.19 6.81
N GLU A 81 -9.99 6.57 6.22
CA GLU A 81 -10.26 5.14 6.38
C GLU A 81 -9.14 4.28 5.79
N GLN A 82 -8.60 4.68 4.64
CA GLN A 82 -7.47 4.01 4.01
C GLN A 82 -6.23 4.03 4.91
N LYS A 83 -5.88 5.20 5.49
CA LYS A 83 -4.76 5.31 6.45
C LYS A 83 -4.96 4.40 7.66
N LEU A 84 -6.18 4.37 8.22
CA LEU A 84 -6.50 3.50 9.35
C LEU A 84 -6.38 2.01 8.97
N MET A 85 -6.84 1.64 7.78
CA MET A 85 -6.71 0.27 7.26
C MET A 85 -5.23 -0.14 7.11
N ASP A 86 -4.40 0.74 6.58
CA ASP A 86 -2.96 0.51 6.44
C ASP A 86 -2.29 0.32 7.81
N GLU A 87 -2.59 1.19 8.79
CA GLU A 87 -2.10 1.06 10.17
C GLU A 87 -2.52 -0.25 10.85
N LEU A 88 -3.79 -0.64 10.69
CA LEU A 88 -4.31 -1.89 11.27
C LEU A 88 -3.68 -3.12 10.61
N THR A 89 -3.42 -3.05 9.30
CA THR A 89 -2.74 -4.11 8.55
C THR A 89 -1.30 -4.30 9.04
N GLU A 90 -0.58 -3.19 9.28
CA GLU A 90 0.76 -3.22 9.85
C GLU A 90 0.76 -3.83 11.26
N LYS A 91 -0.15 -3.38 12.14
CA LYS A 91 -0.29 -3.93 13.50
C LYS A 91 -0.60 -5.43 13.49
N LEU A 92 -1.50 -5.87 12.60
CA LEU A 92 -1.83 -7.28 12.44
C LEU A 92 -0.60 -8.09 12.03
N GLN A 93 0.22 -7.57 11.11
CA GLN A 93 1.44 -8.23 10.68
C GLN A 93 2.47 -8.35 11.82
N CYS A 94 2.67 -7.30 12.61
CA CYS A 94 3.54 -7.34 13.79
C CYS A 94 3.08 -8.41 14.80
N LEU A 95 1.79 -8.43 15.13
CA LEU A 95 1.22 -9.43 16.04
C LEU A 95 1.33 -10.86 15.51
N ALA A 96 1.19 -11.07 14.20
CA ALA A 96 1.37 -12.38 13.58
C ALA A 96 2.82 -12.87 13.70
N ASN A 97 3.79 -11.98 13.47
CA ASN A 97 5.21 -12.27 13.64
C ASN A 97 5.54 -12.61 15.10
N ASP A 98 5.05 -11.80 16.05
CA ASP A 98 5.25 -12.03 17.49
C ASP A 98 4.66 -13.37 17.93
N LYS A 99 3.44 -13.69 17.48
CA LYS A 99 2.82 -14.99 17.73
C LYS A 99 3.69 -16.14 17.25
N GLN A 100 4.23 -16.07 16.03
CA GLN A 100 5.08 -17.11 15.48
C GLN A 100 6.37 -17.27 16.31
N MET A 101 6.97 -16.15 16.73
CA MET A 101 8.14 -16.16 17.61
C MET A 101 7.85 -16.82 18.96
N TYR A 102 6.73 -16.47 19.61
CA TYR A 102 6.35 -17.07 20.89
C TYR A 102 6.07 -18.57 20.79
N VAL A 103 5.40 -19.01 19.71
CA VAL A 103 5.16 -20.44 19.48
C VAL A 103 6.49 -21.21 19.37
N PHE A 104 7.45 -20.67 18.61
CA PHE A 104 8.76 -21.29 18.48
C PHE A 104 9.51 -21.34 19.83
N GLN A 105 9.48 -20.25 20.60
CA GLN A 105 10.11 -20.20 21.93
C GLN A 105 9.47 -21.21 22.90
N LEU A 106 8.14 -21.34 22.87
CA LEU A 106 7.42 -22.30 23.70
C LEU A 106 7.79 -23.75 23.35
N GLN A 107 7.85 -24.08 22.06
CA GLN A 107 8.28 -25.41 21.60
C GLN A 107 9.70 -25.73 22.07
N LEU A 108 10.62 -24.77 21.99
CA LEU A 108 11.97 -24.96 22.48
C LEU A 108 12.00 -25.23 24.00
N LYS A 109 11.21 -24.48 24.76
CA LYS A 109 11.10 -24.68 26.22
C LYS A 109 10.49 -26.04 26.57
N GLN A 110 9.49 -26.50 25.81
CA GLN A 110 8.93 -27.84 25.97
C GLN A 110 10.00 -28.92 25.73
N HIS A 111 10.81 -28.79 24.68
CA HIS A 111 11.93 -29.70 24.45
C HIS A 111 12.96 -29.67 25.59
N GLU A 112 13.26 -28.49 26.12
CA GLU A 112 14.16 -28.32 27.27
C GLU A 112 13.64 -29.09 28.50
N THR A 113 12.35 -28.96 28.82
CA THR A 113 11.71 -29.66 29.93
C THR A 113 11.82 -31.19 29.80
N VAL A 114 11.63 -31.73 28.60
CA VAL A 114 11.78 -33.18 28.35
C VAL A 114 13.19 -33.67 28.69
N TYR A 115 14.23 -32.89 28.34
CA TYR A 115 15.60 -33.25 28.70
C TYR A 115 15.85 -33.17 30.21
N TRP A 116 15.28 -32.16 30.88
CA TRP A 116 15.37 -32.04 32.33
C TRP A 116 14.68 -33.21 33.06
N GLU A 117 13.51 -33.65 32.57
CA GLU A 117 12.82 -34.83 33.09
C GLU A 117 13.68 -36.09 32.92
N GLN A 118 14.20 -36.34 31.72
CA GLN A 118 15.09 -37.47 31.47
C GLN A 118 16.32 -37.47 32.38
N LEU A 119 16.86 -36.28 32.68
CA LEU A 119 18.01 -36.14 33.57
C LEU A 119 17.63 -36.50 35.01
N SER A 120 16.48 -36.01 35.48
CA SER A 120 15.98 -36.32 36.83
C SER A 120 15.69 -37.81 37.03
N GLU A 121 15.27 -38.51 35.98
CA GLU A 121 14.98 -39.95 36.00
C GLU A 121 16.20 -40.83 35.71
N GLY A 122 17.38 -40.22 35.48
CA GLY A 122 18.62 -40.94 35.16
C GLY A 122 18.63 -41.59 33.77
N ARG A 123 17.66 -41.28 32.91
CA ARG A 123 17.55 -41.82 31.54
C ARG A 123 18.20 -40.92 30.48
N TYR A 124 18.71 -39.76 30.88
CA TYR A 124 19.34 -38.82 29.97
C TYR A 124 20.64 -39.37 29.37
N ARG A 125 20.65 -39.50 28.05
CA ARG A 125 21.84 -39.86 27.29
C ARG A 125 22.53 -38.58 26.82
N ARG A 126 23.79 -38.39 27.24
CA ARG A 126 24.61 -37.26 26.76
C ARG A 126 24.77 -37.35 25.25
N LEU A 127 24.45 -36.25 24.56
CA LEU A 127 24.64 -36.10 23.12
C LEU A 127 26.12 -36.10 22.76
N CYS A 128 26.94 -35.42 23.56
CA CYS A 128 28.39 -35.38 23.44
C CYS A 128 29.02 -36.03 24.67
N ASN A 129 29.88 -37.04 24.46
CA ASN A 129 30.52 -37.81 25.52
C ASN A 129 31.79 -37.16 26.08
N SER A 130 32.36 -36.17 25.38
CA SER A 130 33.55 -35.42 25.79
C SER A 130 33.42 -33.93 25.47
N THR A 131 34.25 -33.11 26.11
CA THR A 131 34.34 -31.67 25.81
C THR A 131 34.79 -31.42 24.38
N SER A 132 35.69 -32.25 23.81
CA SER A 132 36.10 -32.11 22.41
C SER A 132 34.98 -32.43 21.44
N ALA A 133 34.17 -33.46 21.72
CA ALA A 133 32.99 -33.79 20.93
C ALA A 133 31.95 -32.67 20.97
N LEU A 134 31.75 -32.05 22.15
CA LEU A 134 30.86 -30.90 22.31
C LEU A 134 31.31 -29.70 21.46
N VAL A 135 32.59 -29.34 21.52
CA VAL A 135 33.15 -28.23 20.72
C VAL A 135 33.01 -28.51 19.23
N SER A 136 33.36 -29.73 18.79
CA SER A 136 33.24 -30.12 17.37
C SER A 136 31.80 -30.11 16.88
N GLU A 137 30.85 -30.60 17.69
CA GLU A 137 29.44 -30.61 17.32
C GLU A 137 28.86 -29.20 17.32
N SER A 138 29.23 -28.37 18.29
CA SER A 138 28.87 -26.95 18.35
C SER A 138 29.27 -26.22 17.07
N ALA A 139 30.54 -26.33 16.66
CA ALA A 139 31.05 -25.74 15.43
C ALA A 139 30.29 -26.24 14.17
N ARG A 140 29.94 -27.52 14.13
CA ARG A 140 29.14 -28.11 13.04
C ARG A 140 27.73 -27.51 13.00
N GLN A 141 27.08 -27.32 14.14
CA GLN A 141 25.74 -26.71 14.19
C GLN A 141 25.78 -25.23 13.79
N TYR A 142 26.79 -24.47 14.20
CA TYR A 142 26.93 -23.07 13.77
C TYR A 142 27.22 -22.93 12.28
N ASN A 143 28.06 -23.78 11.71
CA ASN A 143 28.27 -23.81 10.26
C ASN A 143 26.98 -24.16 9.51
N ARG A 144 26.14 -25.03 10.08
CA ARG A 144 24.83 -25.33 9.53
C ARG A 144 23.88 -24.14 9.60
N ILE A 145 23.87 -23.39 10.70
CA ILE A 145 23.09 -22.14 10.84
C ILE A 145 23.52 -21.12 9.78
N ARG A 146 24.83 -20.88 9.62
CA ARG A 146 25.37 -19.98 8.58
C ARG A 146 24.94 -20.41 7.16
N THR A 147 24.99 -21.71 6.88
CA THR A 147 24.55 -22.27 5.59
C THR A 147 23.05 -22.04 5.37
N LEU A 148 22.23 -22.26 6.40
CA LEU A 148 20.78 -22.03 6.32
C LEU A 148 20.45 -20.55 6.12
N LEU A 149 21.14 -19.64 6.82
CA LEU A 149 21.01 -18.20 6.60
C LEU A 149 21.32 -17.84 5.15
N MET A 150 22.44 -18.30 4.59
CA MET A 150 22.77 -18.05 3.17
C MET A 150 21.69 -18.57 2.20
N VAL A 151 21.11 -19.75 2.48
CA VAL A 151 20.01 -20.28 1.66
C VAL A 151 18.77 -19.42 1.79
N ILE A 152 18.41 -18.99 3.01
CA ILE A 152 17.27 -18.11 3.26
C ILE A 152 17.48 -16.76 2.58
N ASP A 153 18.66 -16.16 2.68
CA ASP A 153 19.00 -14.89 2.02
C ASP A 153 18.83 -15.00 0.51
N LYS A 154 19.33 -16.09 -0.08
CA LYS A 154 19.14 -16.35 -1.50
C LYS A 154 17.67 -16.52 -1.87
N LEU A 155 16.89 -17.27 -1.07
CA LEU A 155 15.46 -17.45 -1.31
C LEU A 155 14.68 -16.14 -1.17
N MET A 156 15.05 -15.28 -0.21
CA MET A 156 14.45 -13.96 -0.04
C MET A 156 14.77 -13.04 -1.22
N MET A 157 15.98 -13.15 -1.79
CA MET A 157 16.39 -12.41 -2.99
C MET A 157 15.70 -12.92 -4.26
N ASP A 158 15.66 -14.24 -4.46
CA ASP A 158 15.11 -14.89 -5.65
C ASP A 158 13.56 -14.83 -5.66
N PHE A 159 12.93 -14.81 -4.48
CA PHE A 159 11.47 -14.82 -4.31
C PHE A 159 11.00 -13.78 -3.28
N PRO A 160 10.85 -12.50 -3.67
CA PRO A 160 10.43 -11.43 -2.75
C PRO A 160 9.10 -11.73 -2.04
N GLN A 161 8.18 -12.46 -2.67
CA GLN A 161 6.93 -12.89 -2.07
C GLN A 161 7.11 -13.82 -0.86
N ALA A 162 8.19 -14.60 -0.81
CA ALA A 162 8.50 -15.50 0.31
C ALA A 162 9.20 -14.78 1.47
N GLN A 163 9.67 -13.55 1.26
CA GLN A 163 10.39 -12.77 2.26
C GLN A 163 9.60 -12.63 3.56
N ARG A 164 8.28 -12.44 3.45
CA ARG A 164 7.38 -12.32 4.60
C ARG A 164 7.39 -13.57 5.49
N GLU A 165 7.39 -14.76 4.88
CA GLU A 165 7.29 -16.03 5.61
C GLU A 165 8.66 -16.46 6.16
N LEU A 166 9.74 -16.09 5.47
CA LEU A 166 11.11 -16.47 5.85
C LEU A 166 11.75 -15.51 6.86
N TYR A 167 11.28 -14.27 6.97
CA TYR A 167 11.86 -13.26 7.86
C TYR A 167 11.93 -13.69 9.35
N PRO A 168 10.89 -14.30 9.95
CA PRO A 168 10.97 -14.77 11.33
C PRO A 168 12.07 -15.83 11.52
N LEU A 169 12.22 -16.75 10.56
CA LEU A 169 13.27 -17.79 10.59
C LEU A 169 14.66 -17.17 10.46
N HIS A 170 14.82 -16.21 9.55
CA HIS A 170 16.06 -15.44 9.42
C HIS A 170 16.46 -14.81 10.76
N ARG A 171 15.54 -14.07 11.40
CA ARG A 171 15.81 -13.39 12.68
C ARG A 171 16.12 -14.35 13.83
N ILE A 172 15.47 -15.52 13.88
CA ILE A 172 15.78 -16.56 14.87
C ILE A 172 17.22 -17.06 14.67
N LEU A 173 17.60 -17.38 13.45
CA LEU A 173 18.93 -17.93 13.14
C LEU A 173 20.04 -16.88 13.37
N GLU A 174 19.78 -15.64 13.00
CA GLU A 174 20.68 -14.50 13.23
C GLU A 174 20.90 -14.26 14.73
N SER A 175 19.82 -14.20 15.53
CA SER A 175 19.91 -14.05 16.98
C SER A 175 20.69 -15.19 17.65
N ARG A 176 20.55 -16.42 17.16
CA ARG A 176 21.32 -17.57 17.64
C ARG A 176 22.81 -17.44 17.35
N LEU A 177 23.16 -16.93 16.17
CA LEU A 177 24.56 -16.72 15.79
C LEU A 177 25.20 -15.62 16.64
N GLU A 178 24.48 -14.50 16.87
CA GLU A 178 24.94 -13.42 17.75
C GLU A 178 25.16 -13.86 19.20
N GLN A 179 24.31 -14.76 19.72
CA GLN A 179 24.48 -15.32 21.06
C GLN A 179 25.77 -16.11 21.19
N GLU A 180 26.14 -16.89 20.16
CA GLU A 180 27.39 -17.64 20.19
C GLU A 180 28.60 -16.72 20.11
N GLU A 181 28.60 -15.74 19.22
CA GLU A 181 29.71 -14.78 19.13
C GLU A 181 29.94 -14.06 20.46
N LYS A 182 28.86 -13.78 21.20
CA LYS A 182 28.95 -13.24 22.57
C LYS A 182 29.54 -14.28 23.53
N ASN A 183 29.11 -15.53 23.47
CA ASN A 183 29.63 -16.61 24.33
C ASN A 183 31.12 -16.92 24.06
N GLU A 184 31.55 -16.96 22.80
CA GLU A 184 32.95 -17.14 22.40
C GLU A 184 33.82 -16.01 22.93
N ARG A 185 33.36 -14.74 22.82
CA ARG A 185 34.07 -13.57 23.36
C ARG A 185 34.19 -13.63 24.89
N LEU A 186 33.12 -14.02 25.59
CA LEU A 186 33.14 -14.17 27.05
C LEU A 186 34.08 -15.30 27.49
N THR A 187 34.12 -16.40 26.75
CA THR A 187 35.01 -17.54 27.02
C THR A 187 36.48 -17.18 26.76
N ALA A 188 36.75 -16.40 25.71
CA ALA A 188 38.11 -15.91 25.40
C ALA A 188 38.67 -14.97 26.47
N LEU A 189 37.81 -14.21 27.16
CA LEU A 189 38.19 -13.32 28.27
C LEU A 189 38.43 -14.06 29.60
N GLN A 190 37.96 -15.31 29.73
CA GLN A 190 38.09 -16.13 30.95
C GLN A 190 39.21 -17.17 30.90
N ALA A 191 39.96 -17.29 29.81
CA ALA A 191 41.09 -18.21 29.73
C ALA A 191 42.25 -17.72 30.63
N PRO A 192 42.64 -18.45 31.70
CA PRO A 192 43.80 -18.07 32.50
C PRO A 192 45.06 -18.29 31.68
N GLU A 193 45.96 -17.30 31.66
CA GLU A 193 47.34 -17.47 31.19
C GLU A 193 47.99 -18.61 31.97
N LYS A 194 48.07 -19.80 31.37
CA LYS A 194 48.93 -20.86 31.86
C LYS A 194 50.31 -20.68 31.25
N ASP A 195 51.10 -19.78 31.83
CA ASP A 195 52.54 -19.75 31.59
C ASP A 195 53.25 -20.61 32.65
N GLY A 196 53.57 -21.83 32.23
CA GLY A 196 54.24 -22.84 33.04
C GLY A 196 55.74 -22.57 33.13
N SER A 197 56.16 -21.85 34.16
CA SER A 197 57.57 -21.82 34.59
C SER A 197 57.87 -23.01 35.51
N HIS A 198 58.10 -24.20 34.92
CA HIS A 198 58.79 -25.29 35.61
C HIS A 198 60.26 -25.29 35.19
N ARG A 199 61.06 -24.54 35.97
CA ARG A 199 62.52 -24.53 35.91
C ARG A 199 63.05 -25.87 36.43
N SER A 200 63.86 -26.52 35.60
CA SER A 200 64.65 -27.71 35.92
C SER A 200 65.46 -27.58 37.20
N SER A 201 65.39 -28.59 38.06
CA SER A 201 66.38 -28.83 39.12
C SER A 201 67.03 -30.19 38.86
N GLN A 202 68.23 -30.16 38.28
CA GLN A 202 69.13 -31.30 38.22
C GLN A 202 69.65 -31.61 39.64
N ILE A 203 69.47 -32.85 40.10
CA ILE A 203 70.16 -33.39 41.27
C ILE A 203 71.23 -34.37 40.77
N SER A 204 72.48 -33.96 40.94
CA SER A 204 73.68 -34.74 40.66
C SER A 204 73.76 -35.96 41.59
N LYS A 205 73.84 -37.16 41.02
CA LYS A 205 74.34 -38.36 41.72
C LYS A 205 75.80 -38.57 41.33
N SER A 206 76.71 -38.29 42.25
CA SER A 206 78.11 -38.67 42.17
C SER A 206 78.25 -40.17 42.48
N THR A 207 78.83 -40.89 41.53
CA THR A 207 79.31 -42.26 41.67
C THR A 207 80.64 -42.26 42.44
N SER A 208 80.66 -42.96 43.58
CA SER A 208 81.88 -43.43 44.25
C SER A 208 81.86 -44.95 44.20
N ALA A 209 82.67 -45.53 43.32
CA ALA A 209 82.97 -46.95 43.33
C ALA A 209 84.40 -47.10 43.85
N ARG A 210 84.49 -47.76 45.00
CA ARG A 210 85.71 -48.03 45.76
C ARG A 210 86.27 -49.37 45.29
N GLU A 211 87.57 -49.37 45.01
CA GLU A 211 88.37 -50.55 44.66
C GLU A 211 88.53 -51.55 45.82
N ASN A 212 88.82 -52.78 45.41
CA ASN A 212 89.57 -53.88 46.06
C ASN A 212 88.78 -55.10 46.56
N PRO A 213 89.39 -56.30 46.55
CA PRO A 213 90.78 -56.65 46.16
C PRO A 213 90.92 -57.45 44.85
#